data_AF-A0ABD2HU63-F1
#
_entry.id   AF-A0ABD2HU63-F1
#
_cell.length_a   1.000
_cell.length_b   1.000
_cell.length_c   1.000
_cell.angle_alpha   90.00
_cell.angle_beta   90.00
_cell.angle_gamma   90.00
#
_symmetry.space_group_name_H-M   'P 1'
#
loop_
_entity.id
_entity.type
_entity.pdbx_description
1 polymer ?
#
loop_
_entity_poly.entity_id
_entity_poly.type
_entity_poly.pdbx_seq_one_letter_code
_entity_poly.pdbx_strand_id
1 'polypeptide(L)' 'MEGHKWHFDNTVLTIWSAPNYCYRCGNVAAILEMDDVLKKEFLIFEAAPQVGRNTPMKGPMPEYFL' A
#
# COMPACT_ATOMS: atom_id res chain seq x y z
N MET A 1 4.45 1.70 8.00
CA MET A 1 3.24 0.87 7.81
C MET A 1 3.58 -0.23 6.83
N GLU A 2 3.38 -1.48 7.20
CA GLU A 2 4.00 -2.69 6.63
C GLU A 2 3.38 -3.18 5.31
N GLY A 3 2.49 -2.42 4.67
CA GLY A 3 1.83 -2.80 3.41
C GLY A 3 0.76 -3.89 3.55
N HIS A 4 0.79 -4.70 4.61
CA HIS A 4 -0.27 -5.63 4.99
C HIS A 4 -0.37 -5.76 6.51
N LYS A 5 -1.49 -6.31 7.01
CA LYS A 5 -1.69 -6.62 8.42
C LYS A 5 -2.73 -7.72 8.61
N TRP A 6 -2.37 -8.73 9.41
CA TRP A 6 -3.33 -9.72 9.89
C TRP A 6 -4.09 -9.22 11.12
N HIS A 7 -5.36 -9.61 11.21
CA HIS A 7 -6.27 -9.27 12.28
C HIS A 7 -7.05 -10.51 12.72
N PHE A 8 -7.60 -10.47 13.94
CA PHE A 8 -8.53 -11.48 14.47
C PHE A 8 -7.96 -12.90 14.32
N ASP A 9 -6.83 -13.19 14.97
CA ASP A 9 -6.18 -14.51 14.94
C ASP A 9 -5.88 -15.01 13.52
N ASN A 10 -5.38 -14.10 12.67
CA ASN A 10 -5.03 -14.36 11.27
C ASN A 10 -6.20 -14.84 10.39
N THR A 11 -7.44 -14.47 10.75
CA THR A 11 -8.62 -14.78 9.93
C THR A 11 -8.94 -13.69 8.92
N VAL A 12 -8.48 -12.46 9.15
CA VAL A 12 -8.70 -11.32 8.25
C VAL A 12 -7.36 -10.67 7.92
N LEU A 13 -7.14 -10.43 6.63
CA LEU A 13 -5.94 -9.79 6.12
C LEU A 13 -6.31 -8.45 5.46
N THR A 14 -5.71 -7.37 5.95
CA THR A 14 -5.68 -6.09 5.26
C THR A 14 -4.45 -6.06 4.36
N ILE A 15 -4.63 -5.76 3.07
CA ILE A 15 -3.53 -5.50 2.13
C ILE A 15 -3.70 -4.09 1.59
N TRP A 16 -2.61 -3.34 1.56
CA TRP A 16 -2.56 -2.02 0.98
C TRP A 16 -1.63 -2.00 -0.22
N SER A 17 -2.15 -1.76 -1.42
CA SER A 17 -1.38 -1.82 -2.66
C SER A 17 -1.01 -0.45 -3.25
N ALA A 18 -1.23 0.65 -2.50
CA ALA A 18 -0.91 2.01 -2.93
C ALA A 18 0.26 2.60 -2.11
N PRO A 19 1.51 2.51 -2.59
CA PRO A 19 2.66 3.00 -1.83
C PRO A 19 2.72 4.52 -1.87
N ASN A 20 3.24 5.12 -0.78
CA ASN A 20 3.22 6.56 -0.54
C ASN A 20 1.85 7.18 -0.84
N TYR A 21 0.83 6.67 -0.15
CA TYR A 21 -0.56 7.03 -0.38
C TYR A 21 -0.74 8.55 -0.30
N CYS A 22 -1.43 9.09 -1.31
CA CYS A 22 -1.65 10.52 -1.52
C CYS A 22 -0.37 11.38 -1.44
N TYR A 23 0.82 10.81 -1.68
CA TYR A 23 2.13 11.46 -1.54
C TYR A 23 2.40 12.01 -0.13
N ARG A 24 1.74 11.47 0.91
CA ARG A 24 1.81 11.96 2.29
C ARG A 24 2.24 10.89 3.28
N CYS A 25 1.68 9.70 3.15
CA CYS A 25 1.72 8.71 4.23
C CYS A 25 3.05 7.97 4.33
N GLY A 26 3.89 8.00 3.28
CA GLY A 26 5.18 7.31 3.26
C GLY A 26 5.08 5.79 3.52
N ASN A 27 3.89 5.21 3.36
CA ASN A 27 3.66 3.79 3.55
C ASN A 27 4.26 2.98 2.39
N VAL A 28 4.70 1.76 2.66
CA VAL A 28 4.96 0.77 1.62
C VAL A 28 3.65 0.12 1.20
N ALA A 29 3.67 -0.60 0.08
CA ALA A 29 2.56 -1.38 -0.43
C ALA A 29 2.91 -2.87 -0.47
N ALA A 30 1.87 -3.71 -0.54
CA ALA A 30 2.02 -5.15 -0.64
C ALA A 30 1.10 -5.77 -1.70
N ILE A 31 1.52 -6.93 -2.20
CA ILE A 31 0.73 -7.91 -2.97
C ILE A 31 0.79 -9.23 -2.20
N LEU A 32 -0.34 -9.94 -2.11
CA LEU A 32 -0.36 -11.33 -1.66
C LEU A 32 -0.33 -12.24 -2.88
N GLU A 33 0.74 -12.99 -3.02
CA GLU A 33 0.85 -14.09 -3.97
C GLU A 33 0.34 -15.38 -3.32
N MET A 34 -0.42 -16.15 -4.09
CA MET A 34 -0.94 -17.44 -3.66
C MET A 34 -0.75 -18.46 -4.77
N ASP A 35 -0.16 -19.60 -4.44
CA ASP A 35 0.04 -20.70 -5.39
C ASP A 35 -1.14 -21.70 -5.37
N ASP A 36 -1.05 -22.71 -6.23
CA ASP A 36 -2.08 -23.75 -6.38
C ASP A 36 -2.26 -24.62 -5.12
N VAL A 37 -1.30 -24.58 -4.19
CA VAL A 37 -1.37 -25.28 -2.89
C VAL A 37 -1.71 -24.32 -1.73
N LEU A 38 -2.21 -23.12 -2.05
CA LEU A 38 -2.62 -22.08 -1.11
C LEU A 38 -1.51 -21.56 -0.19
N LYS A 39 -0.24 -21.76 -0.58
CA LYS A 39 0.90 -21.11 0.06
C LYS A 39 0.78 -19.60 -0.19
N LYS A 40 1.05 -18.82 0.84
CA LYS A 40 0.86 -17.36 0.84
C LYS A 40 2.22 -16.69 0.98
N GLU A 41 2.56 -15.82 0.04
CA GLU A 41 3.77 -15.00 0.09
C GLU A 41 3.42 -13.53 -0.12
N PHE A 42 4.13 -12.64 0.58
CA PHE A 42 3.91 -11.20 0.47
C PHE A 42 5.05 -10.56 -0.29
N LEU A 43 4.71 -9.85 -1.37
CA LEU A 43 5.65 -8.97 -2.06
C LEU A 43 5.46 -7.54 -1.57
N ILE A 44 6.48 -6.98 -0.93
CA ILE A 44 6.49 -5.59 -0.44
C ILE A 44 7.22 -4.70 -1.43
N PHE A 45 6.62 -3.54 -1.76
CA PHE A 45 7.18 -2.60 -2.71
C PHE A 45 6.95 -1.14 -2.30
N GLU A 46 7.87 -0.28 -2.74
CA GLU A 46 7.83 1.16 -2.49
C GLU A 46 7.24 1.94 -3.67
N ALA A 47 7.01 3.24 -3.46
CA ALA A 47 6.55 4.10 -4.53
C ALA A 47 7.63 4.23 -5.60
N ALA A 48 7.27 3.99 -6.86
CA ALA A 48 8.20 4.19 -7.95
C ALA A 48 8.73 5.65 -7.98
N PRO A 49 9.95 5.90 -8.50
CA PRO A 49 10.57 7.23 -8.51
C PRO A 49 9.69 8.32 -9.11
N GLN A 50 9.81 9.54 -8.58
CA GLN A 50 9.01 10.72 -8.98
C GLN A 50 9.47 11.37 -10.30
N VAL A 51 10.61 10.93 -10.87
CA VAL A 51 11.21 11.56 -12.06
C VAL A 51 10.25 11.45 -13.24
N GLY A 52 9.86 12.60 -13.82
CA GLY A 52 8.97 12.68 -14.98
C GLY A 52 7.46 12.70 -14.68
N ARG A 53 7.04 12.80 -13.42
CA ARG A 53 5.61 12.94 -13.08
C ARG A 53 5.21 14.41 -12.95
N ASN A 54 4.10 14.77 -13.59
CA ASN A 54 3.36 15.99 -13.27
C ASN A 54 2.75 15.77 -11.88
N THR A 55 3.40 16.27 -10.81
CA THR A 55 2.79 16.29 -9.49
C THR A 55 1.50 17.12 -9.59
N PRO A 56 0.32 16.56 -9.26
CA PRO A 56 -0.90 17.34 -9.27
C PRO A 56 -0.71 18.58 -8.39
N MET A 57 -1.04 19.76 -8.91
CA MET A 57 -1.00 21.01 -8.15
C MET A 57 -1.76 20.81 -6.83
N LYS A 58 -1.14 21.25 -5.72
CA LYS A 58 -1.70 21.21 -4.36
C LYS A 58 -3.01 22.00 -4.30
N GLY A 59 -4.13 21.37 -4.64
CA GLY A 59 -5.45 21.83 -4.21
C GLY A 59 -5.61 21.66 -2.69
N PRO A 60 -6.54 22.38 -2.04
CA PRO A 60 -6.84 22.17 -0.63
C PRO A 60 -7.20 20.69 -0.42
N MET A 61 -6.48 20.06 0.49
CA MET A 61 -6.45 18.62 0.60
C MET A 61 -7.59 18.15 1.51
N PRO A 62 -8.44 17.20 1.07
CA PRO A 62 -9.52 16.73 1.93
C PRO A 62 -8.99 16.01 3.17
N GLU A 63 -9.62 16.25 4.32
CA GLU A 63 -9.22 15.70 5.62
C GLU A 63 -9.51 14.21 5.79
N TYR A 64 -10.41 13.64 4.98
CA TYR A 64 -10.83 12.23 5.09
C TYR A 64 -9.77 11.19 4.66
N PHE A 65 -8.59 11.65 4.22
CA PHE A 65 -7.47 10.79 3.83
C PHE A 65 -6.39 10.67 4.94
N LEU A 66 -6.74 10.98 6.19
CA LEU A 66 -5.89 10.84 7.38
C LEU A 66 -6.48 9.81 8.35
#